data_AF-A0A935VBG6-F1
#
_entry.id   AF-A0A935VBG6-F1
#
_cell.length_a   1.000
_cell.length_b   1.000
_cell.length_c   1.000
_cell.angle_alpha   90.00
_cell.angle_beta   90.00
_cell.angle_gamma   90.00
#
_symmetry.space_group_name_H-M   'P 1'
#
loop_
_entity.id
_entity.type
_entity.pdbx_description
1 polymer ?
#
loop_
_entity_poly.entity_id
_entity_poly.type
_entity_poly.pdbx_seq_one_letter_code
_entity_poly.pdbx_strand_id
1 'polypeptide(L)'
;MSDNHSEEQHIGIPGYLTIFGILFVGTIVTYLVALTDLDSIFVGANTLVALGIAFFKMACVMLFFMHVRWSPKMVWISALAAFFWLAIMFSFTMGDYFTRGNGVFGQ
;
A
#
# COMPACT_ATOMS: atom_id res chain seq x y z
N MET A 1 45.70 10.20 -4.60
CA MET A 1 44.84 9.00 -4.62
C MET A 1 44.45 8.72 -3.19
N SER A 2 43.22 9.08 -2.79
CA SER A 2 42.69 8.82 -1.45
C SER A 2 41.52 7.87 -1.62
N ASP A 3 41.76 6.60 -1.32
CA ASP A 3 40.77 5.54 -1.41
C ASP A 3 39.74 5.76 -0.29
N ASN A 4 38.61 6.35 -0.66
CA ASN A 4 37.43 6.43 0.18
C ASN A 4 36.75 5.05 0.13
N HIS A 5 37.17 4.17 1.03
CA HIS A 5 36.43 2.95 1.32
C HIS A 5 35.12 3.34 2.01
N SER A 6 34.08 3.58 1.19
CA SER A 6 32.70 3.62 1.64
C SER A 6 32.38 2.26 2.24
N GLU A 7 32.33 2.17 3.58
CA GLU A 7 31.80 1.00 4.26
C GLU A 7 30.31 0.88 3.89
N GLU A 8 30.03 0.08 2.87
CA GLU A 8 28.67 -0.27 2.47
C GLU A 8 28.01 -0.96 3.66
N GLN A 9 27.07 -0.24 4.28
CA GLN A 9 26.29 -0.69 5.43
C GLN A 9 25.29 -1.78 4.96
N HIS A 10 25.81 -2.98 4.67
CA HIS A 10 25.03 -4.15 4.29
C HIS A 10 24.26 -4.68 5.49
N ILE A 11 23.03 -4.21 5.61
CA ILE A 11 21.93 -4.85 6.36
C ILE A 11 21.96 -6.37 6.15
N GLY A 12 22.13 -7.10 7.25
CA GLY A 12 22.20 -8.54 7.25
C GLY A 12 20.91 -9.19 6.74
N ILE A 13 21.10 -10.26 5.98
CA ILE A 13 20.08 -11.21 5.46
C ILE A 13 18.96 -11.56 6.48
N PRO A 14 19.20 -11.76 7.80
CA PRO A 14 18.12 -12.17 8.72
C PRO A 14 16.99 -11.14 8.87
N GLY A 15 17.28 -9.84 8.69
CA GLY A 15 16.25 -8.80 8.75
C GLY A 15 15.22 -8.98 7.64
N TYR A 16 15.68 -9.10 6.39
CA TYR A 16 14.82 -9.30 5.22
C TYR A 16 13.95 -10.54 5.29
N LEU A 17 14.48 -11.66 5.80
CA LEU A 17 13.73 -12.90 5.94
C LEU A 17 12.56 -12.78 6.93
N THR A 18 12.72 -11.97 7.98
CA THR A 18 11.66 -11.73 8.96
C THR A 18 10.49 -10.98 8.33
N ILE A 19 10.77 -9.90 7.57
CA ILE A 19 9.72 -9.14 6.89
C ILE A 19 9.12 -9.97 5.75
N PHE A 20 9.93 -10.76 5.03
CA PHE A 20 9.42 -11.71 4.03
C PHE A 20 8.39 -12.66 4.65
N GLY A 21 8.66 -13.21 5.84
CA GLY A 21 7.70 -14.03 6.58
C GLY A 21 6.40 -13.29 6.89
N ILE A 22 6.46 -12.04 7.36
CA ILE A 22 5.28 -11.19 7.61
C ILE A 22 4.45 -10.99 6.34
N LEU A 23 5.09 -10.71 5.21
CA LEU A 23 4.40 -10.52 3.93
C LEU A 23 3.79 -11.82 3.40
N PHE A 24 4.46 -12.95 3.62
CA PHE A 24 3.95 -14.27 3.25
C PHE A 24 2.70 -14.60 4.05
N VAL A 25 2.74 -14.42 5.38
CA VAL A 25 1.58 -14.56 6.26
C VAL A 25 0.46 -13.63 5.82
N GLY A 26 0.76 -12.36 5.52
CA GLY A 26 -0.23 -11.41 5.01
C GLY A 26 -0.93 -11.89 3.74
N THR A 27 -0.21 -12.58 2.85
CA THR A 27 -0.76 -13.14 1.61
C THR A 27 -1.68 -14.33 1.88
N ILE A 28 -1.29 -15.22 2.81
CA ILE A 28 -2.15 -16.32 3.26
C ILE A 28 -3.42 -15.79 3.89
N VAL A 29 -3.32 -14.76 4.74
CA VAL A 29 -4.48 -14.13 5.37
C VAL A 29 -5.42 -13.55 4.31
N THR A 30 -4.91 -12.83 3.30
CA THR A 30 -5.75 -12.34 2.20
C THR A 30 -6.45 -13.49 1.46
N TYR A 31 -5.74 -14.58 1.19
CA TYR A 31 -6.33 -15.76 0.53
C TYR A 31 -7.46 -16.38 1.36
N LEU A 32 -7.25 -16.57 2.66
CA LEU A 32 -8.27 -17.13 3.56
C LEU A 32 -9.50 -16.21 3.68
N VAL A 33 -9.28 -14.90 3.76
CA VAL A 33 -10.36 -13.91 3.76
C VAL A 33 -11.13 -13.95 2.45
N ALA A 34 -10.46 -14.10 1.32
CA ALA A 34 -11.11 -14.20 0.00
C ALA A 34 -11.96 -15.47 -0.16
N LEU A 35 -11.64 -16.55 0.56
CA LEU A 35 -12.46 -17.77 0.59
C LEU A 35 -13.68 -17.68 1.51
N THR A 36 -13.72 -16.67 2.39
CA THR A 36 -14.79 -16.50 3.36
C THR A 36 -15.75 -15.43 2.85
N ASP A 37 -17.05 -15.73 2.82
CA ASP A 37 -18.06 -14.73 2.47
C ASP A 37 -18.36 -13.81 3.66
N LEU A 38 -17.68 -12.68 3.71
CA LEU A 38 -17.91 -11.62 4.71
C LEU A 38 -19.12 -10.74 4.35
N ASP A 39 -19.72 -10.93 3.18
CA ASP A 39 -20.86 -10.14 2.70
C ASP A 39 -22.14 -10.34 3.53
N SER A 40 -22.20 -11.39 4.36
CA SER A 40 -23.32 -11.63 5.28
C SER A 40 -23.45 -10.58 6.41
N ILE A 41 -22.38 -9.82 6.69
CA ILE A 41 -22.37 -8.79 7.75
C ILE A 41 -22.74 -7.41 7.21
N PHE A 42 -22.21 -7.02 6.04
CA PHE A 42 -22.43 -5.72 5.41
C PHE A 42 -22.10 -5.78 3.92
N VAL A 43 -22.91 -5.13 3.08
CA VAL A 43 -22.70 -5.05 1.62
C VAL A 43 -21.33 -4.42 1.34
N GLY A 44 -20.42 -5.22 0.77
CA GLY A 44 -19.05 -4.76 0.43
C GLY A 44 -18.02 -4.91 1.55
N ALA A 45 -18.34 -5.59 2.65
CA ALA A 45 -17.39 -5.89 3.73
C ALA A 45 -16.14 -6.62 3.23
N ASN A 46 -16.29 -7.54 2.26
CA ASN A 46 -15.17 -8.28 1.68
C ASN A 46 -14.14 -7.32 1.05
N THR A 47 -14.60 -6.38 0.21
CA THR A 47 -13.74 -5.38 -0.43
C THR A 47 -13.04 -4.49 0.59
N LEU A 48 -13.74 -4.03 1.63
CA LEU A 48 -13.16 -3.17 2.65
C LEU A 48 -12.05 -3.88 3.44
N VAL A 49 -12.28 -5.14 3.84
CA VAL A 49 -11.28 -5.96 4.55
C VAL A 49 -10.10 -6.27 3.63
N ALA A 50 -10.35 -6.65 2.37
CA ALA A 50 -9.29 -6.88 1.39
C ALA A 50 -8.41 -5.64 1.17
N LEU A 51 -9.02 -4.46 1.07
CA LEU A 51 -8.31 -3.19 0.93
C LEU A 51 -7.50 -2.84 2.18
N GLY A 52 -8.04 -3.10 3.37
CA GLY A 52 -7.35 -2.91 4.64
C GLY A 52 -6.10 -3.79 4.76
N ILE A 53 -6.20 -5.07 4.41
CA ILE A 53 -5.06 -6.00 4.41
C ILE A 53 -4.03 -5.56 3.35
N ALA A 54 -4.49 -5.14 2.16
CA ALA A 54 -3.62 -4.63 1.11
C ALA A 54 -2.83 -3.39 1.57
N PHE A 55 -3.48 -2.44 2.24
CA PHE A 55 -2.82 -1.25 2.80
C PHE A 55 -1.76 -1.60 3.84
N PHE A 56 -2.07 -2.52 4.76
CA PHE A 56 -1.12 -2.98 5.76
C PHE A 56 0.11 -3.63 5.11
N LYS A 57 -0.12 -4.53 4.14
CA LYS A 57 0.95 -5.19 3.38
C LYS A 57 1.82 -4.16 2.64
N MET A 58 1.18 -3.20 1.97
CA MET A 58 1.87 -2.13 1.24
C MET A 58 2.72 -1.26 2.16
N ALA A 59 2.22 -0.90 3.35
CA ALA A 59 2.97 -0.17 4.35
C ALA A 59 4.20 -0.94 4.85
N CYS A 60 4.08 -2.25 5.12
CA CYS A 60 5.22 -3.09 5.47
C CYS A 60 6.27 -3.12 4.36
N VAL A 61 5.87 -3.28 3.09
CA VAL A 61 6.81 -3.25 1.96
C VAL A 61 7.53 -1.90 1.88
N MET A 62 6.80 -0.79 1.97
CA MET A 62 7.37 0.55 1.85
C MET A 62 8.34 0.87 2.98
N LEU A 63 8.00 0.53 4.23
CA LEU A 63 8.85 0.84 5.37
C LEU A 63 10.15 0.02 5.37
N PHE A 64 10.08 -1.27 5.02
CA PHE A 64 11.19 -2.20 5.18
C PHE A 64 11.94 -2.52 3.88
N PHE A 65 11.25 -2.93 2.81
CA PHE A 65 11.90 -3.31 1.54
C PHE A 65 12.37 -2.10 0.74
N MET A 66 11.61 -1.00 0.77
CA MET A 66 12.03 0.26 0.13
C MET A 66 12.97 1.10 1.02
N HIS A 67 13.37 0.57 2.17
CA HIS A 67 14.20 1.25 3.18
C HIS A 67 13.74 2.65 3.56
N VAL A 68 12.46 2.97 3.43
CA VAL A 68 11.97 4.32 3.74
C VAL A 68 12.20 4.62 5.21
N ARG A 69 12.17 3.62 6.10
CA ARG A 69 12.44 3.77 7.53
C ARG A 69 13.85 4.25 7.87
N TRP A 70 14.86 3.91 7.05
CA TRP A 70 16.26 4.33 7.24
C TRP A 70 16.67 5.47 6.31
N SER A 71 15.78 5.84 5.39
CA SER A 71 16.00 6.92 4.44
C SER A 71 15.91 8.29 5.12
N PRO A 72 16.59 9.32 4.56
CA PRO A 72 16.50 10.68 5.06
C PRO A 72 15.06 11.22 5.01
N LYS A 73 14.75 12.21 5.86
CA LYS A 73 13.40 12.79 6.00
C LYS A 73 12.81 13.34 4.70
N MET A 74 13.66 13.71 3.73
CA MET A 74 13.23 14.15 2.40
C MET A 74 12.46 13.06 1.64
N VAL A 75 12.85 11.79 1.78
CA VAL A 75 12.15 10.64 1.16
C VAL A 75 10.77 10.43 1.79
N TRP A 76 10.66 10.58 3.12
CA TRP A 76 9.39 10.50 3.84
C TRP A 76 8.38 11.56 3.38
N ILE A 77 8.84 12.81 3.24
CA ILE A 77 7.99 13.92 2.80
C ILE A 77 7.52 13.68 1.36
N SER A 78 8.41 13.20 0.48
CA SER A 78 8.05 12.87 -0.90
C SER A 78 7.02 11.73 -0.99
N ALA A 79 7.20 10.66 -0.20
CA ALA A 79 6.24 9.56 -0.15
C ALA A 79 4.85 10.01 0.33
N LEU A 80 4.81 10.84 1.37
CA LEU A 80 3.56 11.40 1.89
C LEU A 80 2.91 12.36 0.87
N ALA A 81 3.71 13.18 0.18
CA ALA A 81 3.23 14.07 -0.88
C ALA A 81 2.64 13.29 -2.06
N ALA A 82 3.24 12.18 -2.46
CA ALA A 82 2.71 11.31 -3.52
C ALA A 82 1.36 10.70 -3.10
N PHE A 83 1.24 10.25 -1.84
CA PHE A 83 -0.02 9.70 -1.32
C PHE A 83 -1.11 10.76 -1.21
N PHE A 84 -0.76 11.96 -0.75
CA PHE A 84 -1.65 13.12 -0.69
C PHE A 84 -2.13 13.52 -2.10
N TRP A 85 -1.22 13.57 -3.07
CA TRP A 85 -1.56 13.86 -4.46
C TRP A 85 -2.50 12.81 -5.06
N LEU A 86 -2.24 11.52 -4.80
CA LEU A 86 -3.11 10.43 -5.23
C LEU A 86 -4.51 10.55 -4.62
N ALA A 87 -4.61 10.90 -3.32
CA ALA A 87 -5.90 11.09 -2.65
C ALA A 87 -6.72 12.23 -3.28
N ILE A 88 -6.07 13.33 -3.69
CA ILE A 88 -6.75 14.43 -4.41
C ILE A 88 -7.28 13.95 -5.75
N MET A 89 -6.44 13.29 -6.56
CA MET A 89 -6.85 12.76 -7.86
C MET A 89 -8.03 11.79 -7.72
N PHE A 90 -7.97 10.87 -6.76
CA PHE A 90 -9.04 9.90 -6.52
C PHE A 90 -10.35 10.57 -6.09
N SER A 91 -10.26 11.62 -5.27
CA SER A 91 -11.42 12.41 -4.83
C SER A 91 -12.09 13.11 -6.00
N PHE A 92 -11.32 13.74 -6.90
CA PHE A 92 -11.88 14.38 -8.09
C PHE A 92 -12.42 13.38 -9.10
N THR A 93 -11.75 12.25 -9.32
CA THR A 93 -12.26 11.18 -10.19
C THR A 93 -13.60 10.66 -9.67
N MET A 94 -13.72 10.33 -8.38
CA MET A 94 -14.99 9.90 -7.80
C MET A 94 -16.06 11.01 -7.87
N GLY A 95 -15.67 12.27 -7.64
CA GLY A 95 -16.57 13.42 -7.81
C GLY A 95 -17.13 13.55 -9.22
N ASP A 96 -16.33 13.30 -10.26
CA ASP A 96 -16.79 13.27 -11.65
C ASP A 96 -17.80 12.14 -11.87
N TYR A 97 -17.50 10.93 -11.39
CA TYR A 97 -18.44 9.79 -11.49
C TYR A 97 -19.76 10.03 -10.77
N PHE A 98 -19.75 10.63 -9.57
CA PHE A 98 -20.98 10.92 -8.83
C PHE A 98 -21.81 12.05 -9.46
N THR A 99 -21.16 13.00 -10.13
CA THR A 99 -21.84 14.14 -10.76
C THR A 99 -22.35 13.81 -12.16
N ARG A 100 -21.83 12.75 -12.80
CA ARG A 100 -22.34 12.20 -14.05
C ARG A 100 -23.71 11.56 -13.84
N GLY A 101 -24.77 12.38 -13.94
CA GLY A 101 -26.14 11.90 -14.07
C GLY A 101 -26.34 11.10 -15.36
N ASN A 102 -27.21 10.09 -15.32
CA ASN A 102 -27.57 9.24 -16.46
C ASN A 102 -27.77 10.11 -17.71
N GLY A 103 -26.91 9.89 -18.71
CA GLY A 103 -26.92 10.63 -19.97
C GLY A 103 -28.32 10.66 -20.57
N VAL A 104 -28.69 11.82 -21.09
CA VAL A 104 -29.97 12.16 -21.70
C VAL A 104 -30.27 11.40 -23.02
N PHE A 105 -29.78 10.18 -23.17
CA PHE A 105 -29.97 9.33 -24.36
C PHE A 105 -31.26 8.50 -24.27
N GLY A 106 -32.34 9.11 -23.76
CA GLY A 106 -33.63 8.46 -23.55
C GLY A 106 -34.84 9.33 -23.95
N GLN A 107 -34.65 10.26 -24.90
CA GLN A 107 -35.71 10.83 -25.73
C GLN A 107 -35.26 10.88 -27.19
#